data_AF-A0A7C0ZN15-F1
#
_entry.id   AF-A0A7C0ZN15-F1
#
_cell.length_a   1.000
_cell.length_b   1.000
_cell.length_c   1.000
_cell.angle_alpha   90.00
_cell.angle_beta   90.00
_cell.angle_gamma   90.00
#
_symmetry.space_group_name_H-M   'P 1'
#
loop_
_entity.id
_entity.type
_entity.pdbx_description
1 polymer ?
#
loop_
_entity_poly.entity_id
_entity_poly.type
_entity_poly.pdbx_seq_one_letter_code
_entity_poly.pdbx_strand_id
1 'polypeptide(L)'
;LLMDLETGRMEARDFMNTLAGFSTKKFTSGQFEQAWGAIFTGFDLDNIHFIRKLKGRYPLLLLSNTNALHVPHFERLLKEQAGIPGMHHLFDKVYYSYVLGMRKPDREIYEHVIRDSGIDPAETLFIDDLKENTDAARELGFRVHQLKEGEKVEEVLTTYVMA
;
A
#
# COMPACT_ATOMS: atom_id res chain seq x y z
N LEU A 1 -4.22 -7.03 -17.60
CA LEU A 1 -5.11 -5.89 -17.22
C LEU A 1 -4.78 -5.37 -15.83
N LEU A 2 -5.24 -6.00 -14.73
CA LEU A 2 -5.01 -5.44 -13.39
C LEU A 2 -3.52 -5.34 -13.05
N MET A 3 -2.74 -6.40 -13.33
CA MET A 3 -1.29 -6.36 -13.09
C MET A 3 -0.60 -5.25 -13.88
N ASP A 4 -1.04 -4.98 -15.11
CA ASP A 4 -0.46 -3.91 -15.94
C ASP A 4 -0.81 -2.53 -15.38
N LEU A 5 -2.02 -2.36 -14.87
CA LEU A 5 -2.43 -1.15 -14.17
C LEU A 5 -1.64 -0.97 -12.85
N GLU A 6 -1.47 -2.04 -12.06
CA GLU A 6 -0.73 -2.02 -10.79
C GLU A 6 0.78 -1.87 -10.96
N THR A 7 1.31 -2.09 -12.16
CA THR A 7 2.74 -1.89 -12.50
C THR A 7 2.93 -0.73 -13.46
N GLY A 8 1.93 0.14 -13.63
CA GLY A 8 2.04 1.33 -14.48
C GLY A 8 2.27 1.05 -15.98
N ARG A 9 2.19 -0.21 -16.41
CA ARG A 9 2.27 -0.63 -17.82
C ARG A 9 1.01 -0.33 -18.62
N MET A 10 -0.08 0.02 -17.93
CA MET A 10 -1.35 0.39 -18.53
C MET A 10 -1.91 1.65 -17.86
N GLU A 11 -2.28 2.62 -18.67
CA GLU A 11 -2.95 3.84 -18.22
C GLU A 11 -4.35 3.53 -17.68
N ALA A 12 -4.77 4.26 -16.64
CA ALA A 12 -6.09 4.10 -16.02
C ALA A 12 -7.25 4.22 -17.03
N ARG A 13 -7.12 5.14 -17.99
CA ARG A 13 -8.11 5.31 -19.07
C ARG A 13 -8.23 4.06 -19.94
N ASP A 14 -7.10 3.47 -20.30
CA ASP A 14 -7.08 2.32 -21.20
C ASP A 14 -7.59 1.06 -20.49
N PHE A 15 -7.28 0.94 -19.20
CA PHE A 15 -7.89 -0.07 -18.31
C PHE A 15 -9.42 0.07 -18.25
N MET A 16 -9.94 1.29 -17.99
CA MET A 16 -11.38 1.57 -17.97
C MET A 16 -12.05 1.26 -19.31
N ASN A 17 -11.45 1.69 -20.43
CA ASN A 17 -11.97 1.43 -21.77
C ASN A 17 -12.01 -0.08 -22.08
N THR A 18 -10.97 -0.80 -21.69
CA THR A 18 -10.92 -2.25 -21.86
C THR A 18 -12.02 -2.95 -21.07
N LEU A 19 -12.25 -2.55 -19.82
CA LEU A 19 -13.34 -3.09 -19.00
C LEU A 19 -14.73 -2.70 -19.50
N ALA A 20 -14.90 -1.50 -20.05
CA ALA A 20 -16.14 -1.08 -20.69
C ALA A 20 -16.50 -1.99 -21.88
N GLY A 21 -15.50 -2.49 -22.62
CA GLY A 21 -15.70 -3.45 -23.70
C GLY A 21 -16.27 -4.80 -23.26
N PHE A 22 -16.07 -5.19 -22.00
CA PHE A 22 -16.65 -6.42 -21.43
C PHE A 22 -18.05 -6.22 -20.82
N SER A 23 -18.51 -4.97 -20.69
CA SER A 23 -19.80 -4.64 -20.06
C SER A 23 -20.92 -4.49 -21.07
N THR A 24 -22.08 -5.06 -20.77
CA THR A 24 -23.32 -4.80 -21.52
C THR A 24 -23.99 -3.49 -21.13
N LYS A 25 -23.60 -2.91 -19.98
CA LYS A 25 -24.09 -1.62 -19.47
C LYS A 25 -23.08 -0.52 -19.77
N LYS A 26 -23.57 0.61 -20.25
CA LYS A 26 -22.77 1.84 -20.36
C LYS A 26 -22.62 2.47 -18.98
N PHE A 27 -21.45 3.03 -18.73
CA PHE A 27 -21.15 3.78 -17.51
C PHE A 27 -20.21 4.94 -17.85
N THR A 28 -20.23 5.96 -17.00
CA THR A 28 -19.28 7.07 -17.07
C THR A 28 -17.98 6.71 -16.33
N SER A 29 -16.90 7.43 -16.60
CA SER A 29 -15.64 7.29 -15.83
C SER A 29 -15.87 7.48 -14.33
N GLY A 30 -16.69 8.46 -13.93
CA GLY A 30 -17.01 8.68 -12.51
C GLY A 30 -17.77 7.51 -11.85
N GLN A 31 -18.70 6.87 -12.58
CA GLN A 31 -19.38 5.66 -12.09
C GLN A 31 -18.39 4.49 -11.96
N PHE A 32 -17.46 4.36 -12.91
CA PHE A 32 -16.41 3.36 -12.82
C PHE A 32 -15.50 3.59 -11.61
N GLU A 33 -14.97 4.80 -11.45
CA GLU A 33 -14.09 5.18 -10.34
C GLU A 33 -14.76 4.99 -8.98
N GLN A 34 -16.05 5.31 -8.88
CA GLN A 34 -16.84 5.08 -7.67
C GLN A 34 -16.96 3.58 -7.37
N ALA A 35 -17.30 2.76 -8.37
CA ALA A 35 -17.45 1.32 -8.19
C ALA A 35 -16.10 0.65 -7.89
N TRP A 36 -15.04 1.05 -8.58
CA TRP A 36 -13.69 0.53 -8.42
C TRP A 36 -13.10 0.87 -7.04
N GLY A 37 -13.32 2.10 -6.58
CA GLY A 37 -12.90 2.55 -5.25
C GLY A 37 -13.74 2.02 -4.08
N ALA A 38 -14.91 1.43 -4.35
CA ALA A 38 -15.83 0.95 -3.30
C ALA A 38 -15.25 -0.19 -2.44
N ILE A 39 -14.11 -0.77 -2.83
CA ILE A 39 -13.36 -1.70 -1.98
C ILE A 39 -12.82 -1.03 -0.70
N PHE A 40 -12.65 0.30 -0.70
CA PHE A 40 -12.19 1.05 0.45
C PHE A 40 -13.38 1.58 1.24
N THR A 41 -13.58 1.06 2.46
CA THR A 41 -14.66 1.48 3.36
C THR A 41 -14.26 2.64 4.29
N GLY A 42 -12.99 3.05 4.27
CA GLY A 42 -12.44 4.12 5.10
C GLY A 42 -11.15 3.72 5.81
N PHE A 43 -10.63 4.63 6.60
CA PHE A 43 -9.49 4.42 7.49
C PHE A 43 -9.97 4.23 8.93
N ASP A 44 -9.39 3.25 9.60
CA ASP A 44 -9.45 3.16 11.05
C ASP A 44 -8.61 4.30 11.66
N LEU A 45 -9.27 5.21 12.36
CA LEU A 45 -8.62 6.39 12.96
C LEU A 45 -7.66 6.02 14.10
N ASP A 46 -7.86 4.88 14.76
CA ASP A 46 -6.93 4.39 15.77
C ASP A 46 -5.60 4.00 15.12
N ASN A 47 -5.64 3.36 13.95
CA ASN A 47 -4.43 3.05 13.17
C ASN A 47 -3.71 4.32 12.70
N ILE A 48 -4.45 5.34 12.28
CA ILE A 48 -3.85 6.62 11.87
C ILE A 48 -3.19 7.32 13.08
N HIS A 49 -3.86 7.33 14.23
CA HIS A 49 -3.29 7.86 15.46
C HIS A 49 -2.03 7.09 15.89
N PHE A 50 -2.05 5.77 15.75
CA PHE A 50 -0.92 4.90 16.06
C PHE A 50 0.28 5.16 15.15
N ILE A 51 0.09 5.21 13.83
CA ILE A 51 1.16 5.55 12.87
C ILE A 51 1.78 6.92 13.21
N ARG A 52 0.96 7.91 13.57
CA ARG A 52 1.45 9.24 13.99
C ARG A 52 2.27 9.20 15.28
N LYS A 53 2.01 8.28 16.22
CA LYS A 53 2.84 8.08 17.43
C LYS A 53 4.18 7.44 17.10
N LEU A 54 4.22 6.56 16.10
CA LEU A 54 5.46 5.94 15.62
C LEU A 54 6.33 6.93 14.86
N LYS A 55 5.70 7.86 14.13
CA LYS A 55 6.39 8.90 13.38
C LYS A 55 7.24 9.76 14.33
N GLY A 56 8.55 9.79 14.09
CA GLY A 56 9.54 10.45 14.95
C GLY A 56 10.24 9.54 15.96
N ARG A 57 9.78 8.29 16.13
CA ARG A 57 10.49 7.24 16.88
C ARG A 57 11.18 6.24 15.96
N TYR A 58 10.57 5.95 14.82
CA TYR A 58 11.08 5.04 13.81
C TYR A 58 10.98 5.69 12.43
N PRO A 59 11.90 5.40 11.50
CA PRO A 59 11.67 5.60 10.08
C PRO A 59 10.48 4.75 9.62
N LEU A 60 9.49 5.37 8.98
CA LEU A 60 8.28 4.70 8.50
C LEU A 60 8.22 4.72 6.97
N LEU A 61 8.09 3.55 6.36
CA LEU A 61 8.00 3.37 4.92
C LEU A 61 6.68 2.69 4.58
N LEU A 62 6.02 3.14 3.52
CA LEU A 62 4.85 2.46 2.95
C LEU A 62 5.26 1.77 1.65
N LEU A 63 5.00 0.47 1.52
CA LEU A 63 5.19 -0.29 0.29
C LEU A 63 3.88 -0.99 -0.10
N SER A 64 3.21 -0.51 -1.14
CA SER A 64 1.86 -0.95 -1.51
C SER A 64 1.74 -1.31 -2.98
N ASN A 65 1.23 -2.52 -3.24
CA ASN A 65 0.66 -2.85 -4.54
C ASN A 65 -0.66 -2.09 -4.68
N THR A 66 -0.71 -1.13 -5.59
CA THR A 66 -1.89 -0.29 -5.82
C THR A 66 -1.85 0.26 -7.24
N ASN A 67 -2.82 1.08 -7.60
CA ASN A 67 -2.96 1.61 -8.94
C ASN A 67 -3.36 3.09 -8.97
N ALA A 68 -3.20 3.70 -10.14
CA ALA A 68 -3.51 5.09 -10.40
C ALA A 68 -4.99 5.49 -10.18
N LEU A 69 -5.92 4.52 -10.09
CA LEU A 69 -7.32 4.79 -9.75
C LEU A 69 -7.57 4.75 -8.24
N HIS A 70 -6.87 3.88 -7.51
CA HIS A 70 -7.03 3.72 -6.06
C HIS A 70 -6.38 4.86 -5.28
N VAL A 71 -5.18 5.31 -5.65
CA VAL A 71 -4.46 6.33 -4.86
C VAL A 71 -5.27 7.62 -4.69
N PRO A 72 -5.80 8.24 -5.76
CA PRO A 72 -6.63 9.44 -5.60
C PRO A 72 -7.90 9.19 -4.78
N HIS A 73 -8.43 7.95 -4.82
CA HIS A 73 -9.62 7.58 -4.07
C HIS A 73 -9.35 7.54 -2.56
N PHE A 74 -8.39 6.73 -2.11
CA PHE A 74 -8.13 6.61 -0.68
C PHE A 74 -7.45 7.86 -0.11
N GLU A 75 -6.67 8.64 -0.87
CA GLU A 75 -6.13 9.90 -0.34
C GLU A 75 -7.23 10.95 -0.10
N ARG A 76 -8.28 10.96 -0.93
CA ARG A 76 -9.47 11.76 -0.66
C ARG A 76 -10.18 11.29 0.61
N LEU A 77 -10.37 9.99 0.79
CA LEU A 77 -10.96 9.43 2.03
C LEU A 77 -10.12 9.80 3.26
N LEU A 78 -8.80 9.69 3.17
CA LEU A 78 -7.87 10.06 4.24
C LEU A 78 -8.01 11.54 4.60
N LYS A 79 -8.11 12.42 3.60
CA LYS A 79 -8.32 13.86 3.82
C LYS A 79 -9.68 14.15 4.45
N GLU A 80 -10.74 13.50 3.98
CA GLU A 80 -12.11 13.69 4.48
C GLU A 80 -12.26 13.19 5.93
N GLN A 81 -11.66 12.05 6.26
CA GLN A 81 -11.82 11.40 7.57
C GLN A 81 -10.84 11.89 8.63
N ALA A 82 -9.59 12.20 8.25
CA ALA A 82 -8.52 12.54 9.18
C ALA A 82 -7.90 13.93 8.96
N GLY A 83 -8.33 14.67 7.92
CA GLY A 83 -7.73 15.97 7.58
C GLY A 83 -6.31 15.88 7.03
N ILE A 84 -5.86 14.68 6.64
CA ILE A 84 -4.48 14.43 6.20
C ILE A 84 -4.44 14.45 4.66
N PRO A 85 -3.66 15.34 4.02
CA PRO A 85 -3.69 15.51 2.57
C PRO A 85 -3.25 14.31 1.73
N GLY A 86 -2.47 13.38 2.30
CA GLY A 86 -1.95 12.22 1.58
C GLY A 86 -1.01 11.36 2.44
N MET A 87 -0.61 10.20 1.93
CA MET A 87 0.15 9.20 2.70
C MET A 87 1.54 9.67 3.12
N HIS A 88 2.16 10.56 2.35
CA HIS A 88 3.47 11.15 2.64
C HIS A 88 3.48 12.01 3.93
N HIS A 89 2.31 12.38 4.46
CA HIS A 89 2.22 13.01 5.79
C HIS A 89 2.31 11.99 6.93
N LEU A 90 2.05 10.70 6.67
CA LEU A 90 2.11 9.62 7.65
C LEU A 90 3.42 8.82 7.60
N PHE A 91 4.00 8.66 6.40
CA PHE A 91 5.23 7.90 6.18
C PHE A 91 6.36 8.83 5.70
N ASP A 92 7.61 8.45 5.93
CA ASP A 92 8.79 9.20 5.50
C ASP A 92 9.07 8.98 4.01
N LYS A 93 8.79 7.77 3.49
CA LYS A 93 8.71 7.48 2.06
C LYS A 93 7.53 6.58 1.75
N VAL A 94 6.98 6.76 0.55
CA VAL A 94 5.84 6.01 0.04
C VAL A 94 6.19 5.42 -1.32
N TYR A 95 6.07 4.10 -1.44
CA TYR A 95 6.36 3.32 -2.63
C TYR A 95 5.06 2.68 -3.13
N TYR A 96 4.57 3.17 -4.26
CA TYR A 96 3.43 2.59 -4.96
C TYR A 96 3.90 1.78 -6.17
N SER A 97 3.44 0.55 -6.29
CA SER A 97 3.84 -0.37 -7.37
C SER A 97 3.69 0.25 -8.77
N TYR A 98 2.59 0.94 -9.03
CA TYR A 98 2.32 1.51 -10.36
C TYR A 98 3.25 2.68 -10.72
N VAL A 99 3.83 3.35 -9.72
CA VAL A 99 4.83 4.42 -9.92
C VAL A 99 6.19 3.80 -10.18
N LEU A 100 6.52 2.71 -9.49
CA LEU A 100 7.83 2.05 -9.60
C LEU A 100 7.95 1.13 -10.82
N GLY A 101 6.84 0.68 -11.39
CA GLY A 101 6.85 -0.35 -12.43
C GLY A 101 7.08 -1.77 -11.91
N MET A 102 7.15 -1.93 -10.59
CA MET A 102 7.50 -3.15 -9.87
C MET A 102 6.35 -3.52 -8.94
N ARG A 103 6.21 -4.78 -8.53
CA ARG A 103 5.19 -5.19 -7.55
C ARG A 103 5.71 -6.20 -6.56
N LYS A 104 5.08 -6.29 -5.39
CA LYS A 104 5.21 -7.46 -4.52
C LYS A 104 4.48 -8.66 -5.16
N PRO A 105 4.95 -9.90 -4.97
CA PRO A 105 6.11 -10.31 -4.16
C PRO A 105 7.45 -10.33 -4.95
N ASP A 106 7.56 -9.65 -6.09
CA ASP A 106 8.77 -9.72 -6.91
C ASP A 106 9.95 -9.09 -6.16
N ARG A 107 11.06 -9.84 -6.10
CA ARG A 107 12.27 -9.47 -5.33
C ARG A 107 12.77 -8.05 -5.64
N GLU A 108 12.64 -7.61 -6.89
CA GLU A 108 13.11 -6.31 -7.36
C GLU A 108 12.52 -5.11 -6.61
N ILE A 109 11.26 -5.17 -6.16
CA ILE A 109 10.62 -4.05 -5.48
C ILE A 109 11.22 -3.83 -4.09
N TYR A 110 11.54 -4.92 -3.39
CA TYR A 110 12.15 -4.89 -2.07
C TYR A 110 13.61 -4.41 -2.17
N GLU A 111 14.36 -4.90 -3.15
CA GLU A 111 15.73 -4.43 -3.42
C GLU A 111 15.78 -2.96 -3.83
N HIS A 112 14.76 -2.47 -4.55
CA HIS A 112 14.59 -1.05 -4.83
C HIS A 112 14.37 -0.27 -3.54
N VAL A 113 13.43 -0.69 -2.69
CA VAL A 113 13.16 -0.04 -1.40
C VAL A 113 14.41 0.02 -0.53
N ILE A 114 15.14 -1.09 -0.38
CA ILE A 114 16.36 -1.15 0.41
C ILE A 114 17.38 -0.12 -0.08
N ARG A 115 17.65 -0.08 -1.40
CA ARG A 115 18.62 0.85 -1.98
C ARG A 115 18.18 2.30 -1.89
N ASP A 116 16.90 2.59 -2.12
CA ASP A 116 16.39 3.96 -2.11
C ASP A 116 16.26 4.53 -0.69
N SER A 117 15.78 3.75 0.29
CA SER A 117 15.66 4.22 1.68
C SER A 117 16.94 4.07 2.49
N GLY A 118 17.89 3.24 2.06
CA GLY A 118 19.14 2.99 2.78
C GLY A 118 18.95 2.20 4.09
N ILE A 119 17.83 1.49 4.23
CA ILE A 119 17.54 0.65 5.40
C ILE A 119 18.39 -0.62 5.42
N ASP A 120 18.66 -1.15 6.61
CA ASP A 120 19.09 -2.53 6.79
C ASP A 120 17.86 -3.43 6.96
N PRO A 121 17.63 -4.44 6.08
CA PRO A 121 16.55 -5.40 6.26
C PRO A 121 16.55 -6.07 7.64
N ALA A 122 17.73 -6.38 8.19
CA ALA A 122 17.83 -7.07 9.49
C ALA A 122 17.31 -6.21 10.65
N GLU A 123 17.37 -4.89 10.51
CA GLU A 123 16.83 -3.92 11.47
C GLU A 123 15.42 -3.42 11.10
N THR A 124 14.85 -3.91 9.98
CA THR A 124 13.55 -3.46 9.47
C THR A 124 12.48 -4.52 9.68
N LEU A 125 11.37 -4.12 10.30
CA LEU A 125 10.15 -4.92 10.37
C LEU A 125 9.23 -4.62 9.19
N PHE A 126 8.99 -5.62 8.34
CA PHE A 126 8.01 -5.59 7.26
C PHE A 126 6.71 -6.27 7.70
N ILE A 127 5.59 -5.55 7.60
CA ILE A 127 4.26 -6.01 7.98
C ILE A 127 3.37 -6.01 6.75
N ASP A 128 2.78 -7.15 6.43
CA ASP A 128 1.90 -7.35 5.27
C ASP A 128 0.92 -8.48 5.56
N ASP A 129 -0.28 -8.45 5.00
CA ASP A 129 -1.31 -9.48 5.21
C ASP A 129 -1.07 -10.73 4.33
N LEU A 130 -0.44 -10.56 3.16
CA LEU A 130 -0.22 -11.65 2.22
C LEU A 130 1.05 -12.45 2.56
N LYS A 131 0.91 -13.77 2.58
CA LYS A 131 2.01 -14.67 2.95
C LYS A 131 3.14 -14.59 1.93
N GLU A 132 2.82 -14.57 0.64
CA GLU A 132 3.81 -14.45 -0.44
C GLU A 132 4.66 -13.18 -0.32
N ASN A 133 4.06 -12.06 0.10
CA ASN A 133 4.78 -10.80 0.29
C ASN A 133 5.73 -10.88 1.49
N THR A 134 5.30 -11.49 2.59
CA THR A 134 6.14 -11.66 3.79
C THR A 134 7.23 -12.71 3.59
N ASP A 135 6.98 -13.76 2.81
CA ASP A 135 8.00 -14.76 2.47
C ASP A 135 9.11 -14.15 1.62
N ALA A 136 8.77 -13.41 0.55
CA ALA A 136 9.74 -12.72 -0.29
C ALA A 136 10.59 -11.70 0.48
N ALA A 137 9.97 -10.95 1.40
CA ALA A 137 10.70 -10.04 2.29
C ALA A 137 11.65 -10.82 3.22
N ARG A 138 11.20 -11.94 3.80
CA ARG A 138 12.03 -12.76 4.69
C ARG A 138 13.29 -13.30 3.99
N GLU A 139 13.17 -13.70 2.73
CA GLU A 139 14.30 -14.16 1.90
C GLU A 139 15.36 -13.07 1.66
N LEU A 140 14.99 -11.80 1.81
CA LEU A 140 15.89 -10.64 1.72
C LEU A 140 16.44 -10.19 3.08
N GLY A 141 16.13 -10.91 4.16
CA GLY A 141 16.65 -10.64 5.50
C GLY A 141 15.78 -9.71 6.34
N PHE A 142 14.57 -9.34 5.88
CA PHE A 142 13.65 -8.55 6.70
C PHE A 142 13.21 -9.34 7.94
N ARG A 143 13.05 -8.64 9.07
CA ARG A 143 12.14 -9.11 10.12
C ARG A 143 10.73 -8.99 9.55
N VAL A 144 9.91 -10.01 9.68
CA VAL A 144 8.56 -10.00 9.08
C VAL A 144 7.49 -10.37 10.08
N HIS A 145 6.32 -9.79 9.88
CA HIS A 145 5.09 -10.20 10.52
C HIS A 145 3.98 -10.27 9.48
N GLN A 146 3.34 -11.44 9.36
CA GLN A 146 2.15 -11.59 8.52
C GLN A 146 0.92 -11.23 9.33
N LEU A 147 0.35 -10.06 9.06
CA LEU A 147 -0.82 -9.56 9.78
C LEU A 147 -2.04 -10.43 9.46
N LYS A 148 -2.62 -11.09 10.46
CA LYS A 148 -3.85 -11.87 10.31
C LYS A 148 -5.07 -10.98 10.42
N GLU A 149 -6.18 -11.46 9.88
CA GLU A 149 -7.45 -10.77 10.01
C GLU A 149 -7.85 -10.62 11.48
N GLY A 150 -8.18 -9.39 11.87
CA GLY A 150 -8.49 -9.02 13.25
C GLY A 150 -7.29 -8.62 14.12
N GLU A 151 -6.05 -8.87 13.69
CA GLU A 151 -4.86 -8.40 14.43
C GLU A 151 -4.64 -6.90 14.27
N LYS A 152 -4.23 -6.24 15.35
CA LYS A 152 -3.84 -4.84 15.34
C LYS A 152 -2.33 -4.69 15.27
N VAL A 153 -1.85 -3.81 14.38
CA VAL A 153 -0.42 -3.51 14.24
C VAL A 153 0.20 -3.01 15.56
N GLU A 154 -0.59 -2.32 16.39
CA GLU A 154 -0.15 -1.88 17.72
C GLU A 154 0.25 -3.04 18.63
N GLU A 155 -0.55 -4.10 18.67
CA GLU A 155 -0.28 -5.30 19.47
C GLU A 155 0.95 -6.03 18.94
N VAL A 156 1.07 -6.14 17.61
CA VAL A 156 2.23 -6.73 16.94
C VAL A 156 3.52 -6.04 17.36
N LEU A 157 3.58 -4.71 17.29
CA LEU A 157 4.81 -3.96 17.58
C LEU A 157 5.32 -4.15 19.01
N THR A 158 4.44 -4.40 19.99
CA THR A 158 4.90 -4.69 21.37
C THR A 158 5.83 -5.91 21.43
N THR A 159 5.64 -6.89 20.55
CA THR A 159 6.47 -8.11 20.45
C THR A 159 7.88 -7.83 19.92
N TYR A 160 8.06 -6.76 19.14
CA TYR A 160 9.32 -6.47 18.45
C TYR A 160 10.10 -5.30 19.09
N VAL A 161 9.44 -4.46 19.89
CA VAL A 161 10.00 -3.27 20.52
C VAL A 161 10.33 -3.48 22.00
N MET A 162 9.72 -4.46 22.67
CA MET A 162 10.00 -4.82 24.08
C MET A 162 10.91 -6.05 24.23
N ALA A 163 11.55 -6.50 23.13
CA ALA A 163 12.53 -7.58 23.10
C ALA A 163 13.91 -7.01 22.79
#